data_AF-A0A6J4MW24-F1
#
_entry.id   AF-A0A6J4MW24-F1
#
_cell.length_a   1.000
_cell.length_b   1.000
_cell.length_c   1.000
_cell.angle_alpha   90.00
_cell.angle_beta   90.00
_cell.angle_gamma   90.00
#
_symmetry.space_group_name_H-M   'P 1'
#
loop_
_entity.id
_entity.type
_entity.pdbx_description
1 polymer ?
#
loop_
_entity_poly.entity_id
_entity_poly.type
_entity_poly.pdbx_seq_one_letter_code
_entity_poly.pdbx_strand_id
1 'polypeptide(L)'
;HKLPVTAAYASAAPPATGEAVRAFRAEGRRHIAVASFFLAPGLLPDRAGELALEAGAIAVSDPLGAHPEVARAVLARYAVGAVELVPV
;
A
#
# COMPACT_ATOMS: atom_id res chain seq x y z
N HIS A 1 -1.85 -19.38 2.67
CA HIS A 1 -0.89 -19.56 1.56
C HIS A 1 0.18 -18.47 1.62
N LYS A 2 1.46 -18.80 1.38
CA LYS A 2 2.53 -17.80 1.28
C LYS A 2 2.56 -17.26 -0.16
N LEU A 3 1.81 -16.19 -0.42
CA LEU A 3 1.91 -15.48 -1.68
C LEU A 3 3.17 -14.59 -1.64
N PRO A 4 4.03 -14.59 -2.66
CA PRO A 4 5.19 -13.71 -2.63
C PRO A 4 4.76 -12.26 -2.87
N VAL A 5 5.23 -11.36 -2.02
CA VAL A 5 4.86 -9.93 -1.99
C VAL A 5 6.13 -9.11 -2.15
N THR A 6 6.01 -7.99 -2.88
CA THR A 6 7.06 -6.97 -2.95
C THR A 6 6.44 -5.60 -2.69
N ALA A 7 7.21 -4.71 -2.08
CA ALA A 7 6.81 -3.32 -1.91
C ALA A 7 7.10 -2.54 -3.20
N ALA A 8 6.21 -1.60 -3.51
CA ALA A 8 6.40 -0.61 -4.56
C ALA A 8 6.00 0.76 -4.03
N TYR A 9 6.61 1.81 -4.55
CA TYR A 9 6.44 3.16 -4.03
C TYR A 9 5.96 4.08 -5.15
N ALA A 10 5.01 4.96 -4.83
CA ALA A 10 4.51 5.93 -5.80
C ALA A 10 5.51 7.06 -6.09
N SER A 11 6.49 7.25 -5.21
CA SER A 11 7.54 8.27 -5.34
C SER A 11 8.73 7.93 -4.45
N ALA A 12 9.81 8.71 -4.59
CA ALA A 12 11.03 8.75 -3.76
C ALA A 12 11.91 7.49 -3.71
N ALA A 13 11.37 6.31 -4.04
CA ALA A 13 12.13 5.06 -4.07
C ALA A 13 11.62 4.12 -5.17
N PRO A 14 12.50 3.30 -5.78
CA PRO A 14 12.08 2.19 -6.62
C PRO A 14 11.68 0.95 -5.78
N PRO A 15 10.94 -0.01 -6.37
CA PRO A 15 10.34 0.06 -7.70
C PRO A 15 9.05 0.89 -7.71
N ALA A 16 8.74 1.50 -8.85
CA ALA A 16 7.40 2.02 -9.10
C ALA A 16 6.39 0.87 -9.24
N THR A 17 5.11 1.11 -8.97
CA THR A 17 4.07 0.05 -8.96
C THR A 17 4.04 -0.76 -10.26
N GLY A 18 4.10 -0.10 -11.42
CA GLY A 18 4.12 -0.78 -12.71
C GLY A 18 5.38 -1.63 -12.93
N GLU A 19 6.53 -1.24 -12.37
CA GLU A 19 7.77 -2.02 -12.47
C GLU A 19 7.70 -3.30 -11.65
N ALA A 20 7.17 -3.22 -10.43
CA ALA A 20 6.95 -4.39 -9.58
C ALA A 20 5.99 -5.40 -10.24
N VAL A 21 4.92 -4.91 -10.85
CA VAL A 21 3.98 -5.77 -11.59
C VAL A 21 4.65 -6.41 -12.81
N ARG A 22 5.43 -5.65 -13.60
CA ARG A 22 6.19 -6.20 -14.75
C ARG A 22 7.21 -7.25 -14.32
N ALA A 23 7.91 -7.06 -13.20
CA ALA A 23 8.84 -8.05 -12.67
C ALA A 23 8.12 -9.37 -12.34
N PHE A 24 6.98 -9.30 -11.65
CA PHE A 24 6.16 -10.48 -11.38
C PHE A 24 5.59 -11.13 -12.64
N ARG A 25 5.25 -10.35 -13.68
CA ARG A 25 4.86 -10.90 -14.99
C ARG A 25 6.03 -11.64 -15.66
N ALA A 26 7.25 -11.09 -15.59
CA ALA A 26 8.45 -11.73 -16.14
C ALA A 26 8.78 -13.06 -15.43
N GLU A 27 8.44 -13.19 -14.15
CA GLU A 27 8.50 -14.46 -13.39
C GLU A 27 7.40 -15.48 -13.79
N GLY A 28 6.51 -15.14 -14.72
CA GLY A 28 5.42 -16.02 -15.18
C GLY A 28 4.16 -15.97 -14.33
N ARG A 29 4.04 -15.01 -13.39
CA ARG A 29 2.83 -14.88 -12.56
C ARG A 29 1.67 -14.32 -13.37
N ARG A 30 0.49 -14.94 -13.23
CA ARG A 30 -0.70 -14.58 -14.03
C ARG A 30 -1.74 -13.75 -13.29
N HIS A 31 -1.81 -13.90 -11.97
CA HIS A 31 -2.77 -13.20 -11.11
C HIS A 31 -1.99 -12.34 -10.12
N ILE A 32 -1.92 -11.04 -10.41
CA ILE A 32 -1.20 -10.05 -9.62
C ILE A 32 -2.21 -9.01 -9.18
N ALA A 33 -2.38 -8.85 -7.88
CA ALA A 33 -3.18 -7.79 -7.29
C ALA A 33 -2.25 -6.77 -6.62
N VAL A 34 -2.65 -5.51 -6.62
CA VAL A 34 -1.95 -4.43 -5.93
C VAL A 34 -2.82 -3.93 -4.77
N ALA A 35 -2.24 -3.90 -3.58
CA ALA A 35 -2.88 -3.34 -2.40
C ALA A 35 -2.39 -1.89 -2.18
N SER A 36 -3.32 -0.96 -2.14
CA SER A 36 -3.06 0.47 -1.93
C SER A 36 -2.77 0.76 -0.46
N PHE A 37 -1.53 1.09 -0.14
CA PHE A 37 -1.13 1.50 1.21
C PHE A 37 -1.16 3.03 1.37
N PHE A 38 -2.33 3.61 1.10
CA PHE A 38 -2.60 5.05 1.19
C PHE A 38 -3.77 5.32 2.14
N LEU A 39 -3.76 6.46 2.82
CA LEU A 39 -4.84 6.85 3.74
C LEU A 39 -6.00 7.58 3.05
N ALA A 40 -5.75 8.17 1.89
CA ALA A 40 -6.72 9.00 1.19
C ALA A 40 -6.55 8.86 -0.34
N PRO A 41 -7.61 9.09 -1.12
CA PRO A 41 -7.51 9.22 -2.58
C PRO A 41 -6.71 10.46 -2.98
N GLY A 42 -6.26 10.50 -4.23
CA GLY A 42 -5.53 11.62 -4.81
C GLY A 42 -4.45 11.20 -5.79
N LEU A 43 -3.69 12.18 -6.29
CA LEU A 43 -2.79 12.01 -7.44
C LEU A 43 -1.84 10.81 -7.34
N LEU A 44 -1.19 10.60 -6.19
CA LEU A 44 -0.24 9.50 -6.02
C LEU A 44 -0.91 8.11 -6.01
N PRO A 45 -1.94 7.85 -5.17
CA PRO A 45 -2.72 6.62 -5.25
C PRO A 45 -3.27 6.35 -6.65
N ASP A 46 -3.85 7.37 -7.29
CA ASP A 46 -4.49 7.25 -8.60
C ASP A 46 -3.45 6.84 -9.66
N ARG A 47 -2.32 7.57 -9.72
CA ARG A 47 -1.24 7.27 -10.67
C ARG A 47 -0.61 5.90 -10.43
N ALA A 48 -0.44 5.50 -9.18
CA ALA A 48 0.06 4.18 -8.82
C ALA A 48 -0.88 3.06 -9.29
N GLY A 49 -2.20 3.27 -9.16
CA GLY A 49 -3.22 2.34 -9.63
C GLY A 49 -3.25 2.21 -11.14
N GLU A 50 -3.22 3.33 -11.87
CA GLU A 50 -3.11 3.34 -13.34
C GLU A 50 -1.89 2.56 -13.83
N LEU A 51 -0.70 2.86 -13.29
CA LEU A 51 0.54 2.19 -13.65
C LEU A 51 0.49 0.67 -13.37
N ALA A 52 -0.20 0.26 -12.31
CA ALA A 52 -0.39 -1.15 -11.99
C ALA A 52 -1.25 -1.85 -13.05
N LEU A 53 -2.38 -1.24 -13.40
CA LEU A 53 -3.33 -1.78 -14.39
C LEU A 53 -2.69 -1.83 -15.79
N GLU A 54 -2.01 -0.76 -16.20
CA GLU A 54 -1.22 -0.70 -17.45
C GLU A 54 -0.16 -1.82 -17.52
N ALA A 55 0.47 -2.15 -16.39
CA ALA A 55 1.46 -3.22 -16.29
C ALA A 55 0.85 -4.64 -16.21
N GLY A 56 -0.48 -4.74 -16.15
CA GLY A 56 -1.19 -6.02 -16.13
C GLY A 56 -1.51 -6.54 -14.74
N ALA A 57 -1.67 -5.69 -13.72
CA ALA A 57 -2.38 -6.09 -12.50
C ALA A 57 -3.85 -6.39 -12.84
N ILE A 58 -4.43 -7.41 -12.21
CA ILE A 58 -5.84 -7.79 -12.43
C ILE A 58 -6.80 -7.08 -11.48
N ALA A 59 -6.26 -6.50 -10.40
CA ALA A 59 -7.00 -5.76 -9.40
C ALA A 59 -6.08 -4.78 -8.67
N VAL A 60 -6.62 -3.63 -8.32
CA VAL A 60 -6.02 -2.63 -7.43
C VAL A 60 -7.06 -2.34 -6.35
N SER A 61 -6.67 -2.36 -5.08
CA SER A 61 -7.59 -1.99 -4.00
C SER A 61 -7.76 -0.47 -3.92
N ASP A 62 -8.88 -0.03 -3.35
CA ASP A 62 -9.03 1.36 -2.90
C ASP A 62 -7.99 1.69 -1.79
N PRO A 63 -7.68 2.97 -1.57
CA PRO A 63 -6.96 3.43 -0.37
C PRO A 63 -7.65 2.96 0.91
N LEU A 64 -6.89 2.81 1.99
CA LEU A 64 -7.38 2.34 3.29
C LEU A 64 -8.48 3.23 3.88
N GLY A 65 -8.42 4.54 3.62
CA GLY A 65 -9.39 5.48 4.17
C GLY A 65 -9.44 5.46 5.69
N ALA A 66 -10.63 5.71 6.23
CA ALA A 66 -10.93 5.68 7.66
C ALA A 66 -11.26 4.27 8.18
N HIS A 67 -10.59 3.24 7.67
CA HIS A 67 -10.84 1.86 8.11
C HIS A 67 -10.68 1.73 9.63
N PRO A 68 -11.59 1.02 10.35
CA PRO A 68 -11.53 0.92 11.82
C PRO A 68 -10.19 0.42 12.37
N GLU A 69 -9.51 -0.46 11.63
CA GLU A 69 -8.18 -0.97 11.97
C GLU A 69 -7.11 0.13 11.96
N VAL A 70 -7.19 1.08 11.02
CA VAL A 70 -6.28 2.24 10.95
C VAL A 70 -6.51 3.14 12.15
N ALA A 71 -7.77 3.45 12.47
CA ALA A 71 -8.12 4.24 13.65
C ALA A 71 -7.61 3.58 14.94
N ARG A 72 -7.78 2.26 15.10
CA ARG A 72 -7.25 1.53 16.25
C ARG A 72 -5.72 1.59 16.33
N ALA A 73 -5.03 1.44 15.19
CA ALA A 73 -3.58 1.54 15.16
C ALA A 73 -3.06 2.93 15.54
N VAL A 74 -3.76 4.00 15.12
CA VAL A 74 -3.46 5.38 15.54
C VAL A 74 -3.67 5.55 17.04
N LEU A 75 -4.82 5.13 17.57
CA LEU A 75 -5.13 5.22 19.00
C LEU A 75 -4.13 4.44 19.86
N ALA A 76 -3.74 3.24 19.44
CA ALA A 76 -2.74 2.45 20.15
C ALA A 76 -1.38 3.16 20.21
N ARG A 77 -0.92 3.74 19.10
CA ARG A 77 0.32 4.53 19.05
C ARG A 77 0.23 5.78 19.91
N TYR A 78 -0.90 6.48 19.88
CA TYR A 78 -1.14 7.65 20.71
C TYR A 78 -1.10 7.29 22.20
N ALA A 79 -1.79 6.22 22.62
CA ALA A 79 -1.80 5.78 24.01
C ALA A 79 -0.40 5.47 24.53
N VAL A 80 0.43 4.79 23.72
CA VAL A 80 1.84 4.53 24.07
C VAL A 80 2.62 5.82 24.26
N GLY A 81 2.53 6.78 23.33
CA GLY A 81 3.23 8.06 23.46
C GLY A 81 2.70 8.95 24.58
N ALA A 82 1.39 8.88 24.87
CA ALA A 82 0.76 9.67 25.91
C ALA A 82 1.15 9.25 27.33
N VAL A 83 1.68 8.04 27.53
CA VAL A 83 2.25 7.61 28.83
C VAL A 83 3.35 8.58 29.29
N GLU A 84 4.13 9.14 28.37
CA GLU A 84 5.19 10.11 28.68
C GLU A 84 4.64 11.51 29.02
N LEU A 85 3.36 11.78 28.74
CA LEU A 85 2.71 13.07 28.96
C LEU A 85 2.00 13.15 30.32
N VAL A 86 1.86 12.03 31.04
CA VAL A 86 1.28 12.02 32.38
C VAL A 86 2.41 12.18 33.40
N PRO A 87 2.49 13.30 34.15
CA PRO A 87 3.44 13.41 35.24
C PRO A 87 3.08 12.37 36.30
N VAL A 88 4.07 11.55 36.65
CA VAL A 88 3.99 10.57 37.76
C VAL A 88 4.05 11.29 39.10
#